data_AF-A0A7S4J3E6-F1
#
_entry.id   AF-A0A7S4J3E6-F1
#
_cell.length_a   1.000
_cell.length_b   1.000
_cell.length_c   1.000
_cell.angle_alpha   90.00
_cell.angle_beta   90.00
_cell.angle_gamma   90.00
#
_symmetry.space_group_name_H-M   'P 1'
#
loop_
_entity.id
_entity.type
_entity.pdbx_description
1 polymer ?
#
loop_
_entity_poly.entity_id
_entity_poly.type
_entity_poly.pdbx_seq_one_letter_code
_entity_poly.pdbx_strand_id
1 'polypeptide(L)'
;ISDAQGIRNLVDKTKQIKQNNPLSLIKSSCSLLYPALVAASHPSPTAPPTALLMLRDASCNPRRRRLRGAWSVLFPLTFSSGVFAVRQSPQRNHDNTFLGRSGNGSDPVLRVFVLAGQSNMVGHGMCDGTDPNSGQKINGTLQWLVDNVPSQYGHLQNNGNWTEMTDVWIACNDEDLQPVMHRYGNLRPCHCGGDLNQEGSQVGPELGFGFIVGKKLNRRQGDKVLLLKVAWGGKSLAVDFRPPRSGKEVGPYYDAALNAVHMTLANLTAYFPSIDTNFSVKLSGFAWHQGWNDGCDAQMTAEYEFNLANLIRDLRVDFDAPNLPVSIGVSGMAGYSPGRRTDIVNAQFAVANRTKYPEFAGNVASVETRNYLREPKPHSPSDFDYHWNNNAESLWLVGEAMGKAMVEMVLREERRDARGTAAFS
;
A
#
# COMPACT_ATOMS: atom_id res chain seq x y z
N ILE A 1 -11.78 -31.43 -52.54
CA ILE A 1 -10.79 -30.50 -53.14
C ILE A 1 -11.44 -29.12 -53.15
N SER A 2 -11.18 -28.37 -52.07
CA SER A 2 -11.47 -26.96 -51.76
C SER A 2 -11.43 -26.95 -50.23
N ASP A 3 -10.31 -26.68 -49.58
CA ASP A 3 -10.01 -25.30 -49.18
C ASP A 3 -8.55 -25.16 -48.69
N ALA A 4 -7.62 -25.90 -49.33
CA ALA A 4 -6.19 -25.88 -48.96
C ALA A 4 -5.41 -24.68 -49.52
N GLN A 5 -6.08 -23.78 -50.25
CA GLN A 5 -5.52 -22.57 -50.84
C GLN A 5 -5.84 -21.31 -50.00
N GLY A 6 -6.97 -21.28 -49.28
CA GLY A 6 -7.35 -20.16 -48.42
C GLY A 6 -6.48 -20.03 -47.17
N ILE A 7 -6.06 -21.17 -46.59
CA ILE A 7 -5.26 -21.20 -45.35
C ILE A 7 -3.81 -20.77 -45.59
N ARG A 8 -3.23 -21.06 -46.77
CA ARG A 8 -1.87 -20.63 -47.12
C ARG A 8 -1.76 -19.11 -47.33
N ASN A 9 -2.77 -18.49 -47.94
CA ASN A 9 -2.79 -17.04 -48.16
C ASN A 9 -2.96 -16.20 -46.87
N LEU A 10 -3.52 -16.78 -45.79
CA LEU A 10 -3.62 -16.10 -44.49
C LEU A 10 -2.28 -16.11 -43.72
N VAL A 11 -1.52 -17.21 -43.82
CA VAL A 11 -0.23 -17.36 -43.12
C VAL A 11 0.84 -16.44 -43.72
N ASP A 12 0.83 -16.22 -45.03
CA ASP A 12 1.82 -15.35 -45.70
C ASP A 12 1.54 -13.85 -45.47
N LYS A 13 0.27 -13.42 -45.38
CA LYS A 13 -0.08 -12.04 -44.98
C LYS A 13 0.29 -11.74 -43.52
N THR A 14 0.24 -12.74 -42.65
CA THR A 14 0.58 -12.56 -41.22
C THR A 14 2.11 -12.47 -41.01
N LYS A 15 2.91 -13.05 -41.91
CA LYS A 15 4.38 -12.91 -41.88
C LYS A 15 4.88 -11.57 -42.42
N GLN A 16 4.20 -10.97 -43.40
CA GLN A 16 4.60 -9.67 -43.96
C GLN A 16 4.26 -8.46 -43.05
N ILE A 17 3.25 -8.57 -42.19
CA ILE A 17 2.85 -7.49 -41.26
C ILE A 17 3.79 -7.41 -40.03
N LYS A 18 4.56 -8.45 -39.73
CA LYS A 18 5.50 -8.48 -38.58
C LYS A 18 6.83 -7.74 -38.82
N GLN A 19 7.11 -7.25 -40.03
CA GLN A 19 8.41 -6.63 -40.33
C GLN A 19 8.39 -5.10 -40.48
N ASN A 20 7.24 -4.42 -40.49
CA ASN A 20 7.20 -2.96 -40.62
C ASN A 20 6.26 -2.30 -39.57
N ASN A 21 6.86 -1.71 -38.54
CA ASN A 21 6.36 -0.62 -37.67
C ASN A 21 5.29 -0.97 -36.58
N PRO A 22 5.62 -0.94 -35.26
CA PRO A 22 4.75 -1.45 -34.20
C PRO A 22 3.82 -0.40 -33.52
N LEU A 23 3.27 0.59 -34.24
CA LEU A 23 2.50 1.69 -33.61
C LEU A 23 1.12 2.03 -34.22
N SER A 24 0.49 1.17 -35.03
CA SER A 24 -0.83 1.47 -35.64
C SER A 24 -1.97 0.46 -35.38
N LEU A 25 -1.85 -0.45 -34.41
CA LEU A 25 -2.87 -1.49 -34.13
C LEU A 25 -3.56 -1.37 -32.76
N ILE A 26 -3.97 -0.15 -32.38
CA ILE A 26 -5.00 0.07 -31.36
C ILE A 26 -5.97 1.15 -31.87
N LYS A 27 -6.73 0.86 -32.92
CA LYS A 27 -7.92 1.60 -33.38
C LYS A 27 -8.54 0.88 -34.58
N SER A 28 -9.02 -0.35 -34.40
CA SER A 28 -10.02 -1.02 -35.27
C SER A 28 -10.27 -2.44 -34.79
N SER A 29 -10.97 -2.60 -33.66
CA SER A 29 -11.62 -3.85 -33.21
C SER A 29 -12.54 -3.56 -32.00
N CYS A 30 -13.38 -2.53 -32.09
CA CYS A 30 -14.43 -2.23 -31.11
C CYS A 30 -15.57 -1.47 -31.80
N SER A 31 -16.11 -2.09 -32.85
CA SER A 31 -17.33 -1.62 -33.53
C SER A 31 -17.65 -2.68 -34.56
N LEU A 32 -18.47 -3.66 -34.17
CA LEU A 32 -19.28 -4.59 -34.97
C LEU A 32 -19.56 -5.82 -34.08
N LEU A 33 -20.64 -5.75 -33.31
CA LEU A 33 -21.52 -6.86 -32.87
C LEU A 33 -22.49 -6.36 -31.78
N TYR A 34 -23.46 -5.55 -32.19
CA TYR A 34 -24.78 -5.28 -31.60
C TYR A 34 -25.42 -4.28 -32.58
N PRO A 35 -26.52 -4.56 -33.30
CA PRO A 35 -27.73 -5.25 -32.81
C PRO A 35 -28.34 -6.29 -33.79
N ALA A 36 -28.99 -7.32 -33.25
CA ALA A 36 -30.06 -8.02 -33.95
C ALA A 36 -31.09 -8.51 -32.92
N LEU A 37 -32.35 -8.10 -33.12
CA LEU A 37 -33.61 -8.54 -32.50
C LEU A 37 -34.34 -7.48 -31.68
N VAL A 38 -35.03 -6.58 -32.40
CA VAL A 38 -36.32 -6.03 -31.98
C VAL A 38 -37.26 -6.10 -33.19
N ALA A 39 -38.27 -6.98 -33.13
CA ALA A 39 -39.64 -6.78 -33.65
C ALA A 39 -40.39 -8.12 -33.79
N ALA A 40 -41.33 -8.39 -32.86
CA ALA A 40 -42.63 -9.02 -33.14
C ALA A 40 -43.52 -9.04 -31.87
N SER A 41 -44.48 -8.11 -31.81
CA SER A 41 -45.86 -8.15 -31.26
C SER A 41 -46.27 -9.05 -30.04
N HIS A 42 -46.69 -8.36 -28.96
CA HIS A 42 -47.68 -8.56 -27.85
C HIS A 42 -48.61 -9.83 -27.74
N PRO A 43 -49.35 -10.05 -26.61
CA PRO A 43 -48.99 -10.03 -25.17
C PRO A 43 -49.66 -11.17 -24.33
N SER A 44 -49.10 -11.55 -23.16
CA SER A 44 -49.90 -11.97 -21.97
C SER A 44 -49.04 -12.16 -20.70
N PRO A 45 -49.62 -11.97 -19.48
CA PRO A 45 -48.85 -11.66 -18.27
C PRO A 45 -48.86 -12.79 -17.23
N THR A 46 -47.70 -13.14 -16.65
CA THR A 46 -47.58 -13.64 -15.26
C THR A 46 -46.12 -13.69 -14.80
N ALA A 47 -45.88 -13.13 -13.61
CA ALA A 47 -44.70 -13.23 -12.73
C ALA A 47 -43.46 -12.32 -12.99
N PRO A 48 -42.93 -11.62 -11.96
CA PRO A 48 -41.74 -10.79 -12.08
C PRO A 48 -40.46 -11.58 -11.78
N PRO A 49 -39.35 -11.39 -12.52
CA PRO A 49 -38.04 -11.69 -12.01
C PRO A 49 -37.36 -10.42 -11.51
N THR A 50 -37.08 -10.41 -10.20
CA THR A 50 -36.17 -9.48 -9.54
C THR A 50 -34.75 -9.67 -10.09
N ALA A 51 -34.42 -8.98 -11.19
CA ALA A 51 -33.05 -8.89 -11.68
C ALA A 51 -32.37 -7.70 -11.00
N LEU A 52 -31.85 -7.94 -9.78
CA LEU A 52 -30.90 -7.04 -9.13
C LEU A 52 -29.60 -7.09 -9.94
N LEU A 53 -29.42 -6.11 -10.84
CA LEU A 53 -28.16 -5.87 -11.53
C LEU A 53 -27.10 -5.49 -10.48
N MET A 54 -26.35 -6.47 -10.00
CA MET A 54 -25.08 -6.21 -9.32
C MET A 54 -24.06 -5.78 -10.36
N LEU A 55 -24.03 -4.48 -10.67
CA LEU A 55 -22.85 -3.84 -11.23
C LEU A 55 -21.74 -3.95 -10.17
N ARG A 56 -20.91 -5.00 -10.28
CA ARG A 56 -19.63 -5.03 -9.56
C ARG A 56 -18.80 -3.89 -10.10
N ASP A 57 -18.52 -2.92 -9.23
CA ASP A 57 -17.57 -1.85 -9.47
C ASP A 57 -16.25 -2.44 -10.00
N ALA A 58 -15.82 -2.01 -11.18
CA ALA A 58 -14.61 -2.51 -11.84
C ALA A 58 -13.35 -2.25 -10.99
N SER A 59 -13.40 -1.26 -10.09
CA SER A 59 -12.35 -0.94 -9.11
C SER A 59 -12.16 -2.03 -8.05
N CYS A 60 -13.13 -2.94 -7.89
CA CYS A 60 -13.16 -3.97 -6.86
C CYS A 60 -12.69 -5.36 -7.35
N ASN A 61 -12.13 -5.49 -8.56
CA ASN A 61 -11.76 -6.79 -9.14
C ASN A 61 -10.24 -7.02 -9.23
N PRO A 62 -9.63 -7.76 -8.28
CA PRO A 62 -8.20 -8.08 -8.32
C PRO A 62 -7.80 -9.15 -9.36
N ARG A 63 -8.75 -9.79 -10.07
CA ARG A 63 -8.48 -10.98 -10.90
C ARG A 63 -8.05 -10.74 -12.36
N ARG A 64 -7.71 -9.52 -12.77
CA ARG A 64 -7.26 -9.24 -14.17
C ARG A 64 -5.73 -9.19 -14.39
N ARG A 65 -4.92 -9.90 -13.57
CA ARG A 65 -3.45 -9.99 -13.79
C ARG A 65 -2.86 -11.41 -13.93
N ARG A 66 -3.66 -12.46 -14.15
CA ARG A 66 -3.11 -13.81 -14.45
C ARG A 66 -3.76 -14.45 -15.67
N LEU A 67 -3.24 -14.18 -16.86
CA LEU A 67 -3.29 -15.10 -18.00
C LEU A 67 -2.06 -14.87 -18.89
N ARG A 68 -0.94 -15.50 -18.52
CA ARG A 68 0.08 -15.94 -19.48
C ARG A 68 0.64 -17.30 -19.06
N GLY A 69 0.32 -18.32 -19.86
CA GLY A 69 1.15 -19.51 -20.08
C GLY A 69 1.09 -20.63 -19.05
N ALA A 70 0.21 -21.60 -19.26
CA ALA A 70 0.53 -23.03 -19.13
C ALA A 70 -0.62 -23.86 -19.71
N TRP A 71 -0.38 -24.50 -20.85
CA TRP A 71 -1.21 -25.61 -21.31
C TRP A 71 -0.76 -26.85 -20.53
N SER A 72 -1.68 -27.48 -19.79
CA SER A 72 -1.44 -28.78 -19.19
C SER A 72 -2.70 -29.63 -19.29
N VAL A 73 -2.48 -30.83 -19.81
CA VAL A 73 -3.45 -31.84 -20.22
C VAL A 73 -4.25 -32.35 -19.02
N LEU A 74 -5.58 -32.40 -19.16
CA LEU A 74 -6.51 -32.95 -18.18
C LEU A 74 -6.45 -34.49 -18.18
N PHE A 75 -6.12 -35.09 -17.03
CA PHE A 75 -6.48 -36.48 -16.70
C PHE A 75 -7.49 -36.47 -15.54
N PRO A 76 -8.50 -37.38 -15.53
CA PRO A 76 -9.46 -37.45 -14.45
C PRO A 76 -8.84 -38.16 -13.25
N LEU A 77 -8.79 -37.50 -12.09
CA LEU A 77 -8.45 -38.12 -10.82
C LEU A 77 -9.73 -38.43 -10.05
N THR A 78 -9.85 -39.70 -9.66
CA THR A 78 -10.89 -40.26 -8.82
C THR A 78 -10.79 -39.70 -7.39
N PHE A 79 -11.94 -39.41 -6.80
CA PHE A 79 -12.05 -39.00 -5.40
C PHE A 79 -11.74 -40.17 -4.47
N SER A 80 -10.71 -40.01 -3.63
CA SER A 80 -10.56 -40.79 -2.40
C SER A 80 -10.64 -39.83 -1.22
N SER A 81 -11.56 -40.11 -0.32
CA SER A 81 -11.80 -39.40 0.94
C SER A 81 -10.58 -39.49 1.85
N GLY A 82 -9.81 -38.40 1.91
CA GLY A 82 -8.69 -38.21 2.83
C GLY A 82 -9.02 -37.23 3.95
N VAL A 83 -8.77 -37.66 5.18
CA VAL A 83 -8.89 -36.89 6.43
C VAL A 83 -8.18 -35.54 6.30
N PHE A 84 -8.88 -34.44 6.63
CA PHE A 84 -8.30 -33.11 6.74
C PHE A 84 -7.28 -33.10 7.88
N ALA A 85 -5.99 -33.14 7.54
CA ALA A 85 -4.94 -32.78 8.48
C ALA A 85 -5.01 -31.26 8.71
N VAL A 86 -5.38 -30.86 9.92
CA VAL A 86 -5.18 -29.49 10.41
C VAL A 86 -3.69 -29.21 10.35
N ARG A 87 -3.27 -28.41 9.38
CA ARG A 87 -1.89 -27.92 9.30
C ARG A 87 -1.71 -26.98 10.49
N GLN A 88 -1.04 -27.45 11.54
CA GLN A 88 -0.60 -26.57 12.62
C GLN A 88 0.25 -25.46 11.99
N SER A 89 -0.08 -24.21 12.33
CA SER A 89 0.72 -23.04 11.98
C SER A 89 2.18 -23.29 12.40
N PRO A 90 3.19 -22.96 11.58
CA PRO A 90 4.58 -23.06 11.99
C PRO A 90 4.77 -22.37 13.34
N GLN A 91 5.52 -22.97 14.27
CA GLN A 91 5.87 -22.28 15.51
C GLN A 91 6.52 -20.94 15.16
N ARG A 92 5.90 -19.85 15.60
CA ARG A 92 6.41 -18.50 15.39
C ARG A 92 7.61 -18.29 16.31
N ASN A 93 8.81 -18.52 15.79
CA ASN A 93 10.03 -18.06 16.44
C ASN A 93 10.17 -16.56 16.18
N HIS A 94 9.57 -15.74 17.04
CA HIS A 94 9.76 -14.30 17.06
C HIS A 94 11.02 -13.98 17.86
N ASP A 95 12.19 -14.13 17.23
CA ASP A 95 13.43 -13.64 17.83
C ASP A 95 13.44 -12.09 17.76
N ASN A 96 12.88 -11.46 18.78
CA ASN A 96 12.78 -10.01 18.92
C ASN A 96 14.02 -9.40 19.60
N THR A 97 15.13 -10.15 19.75
CA THR A 97 16.36 -9.68 20.43
C THR A 97 16.95 -8.40 19.82
N PHE A 98 16.68 -8.13 18.55
CA PHE A 98 17.08 -6.88 17.88
C PHE A 98 16.21 -5.67 18.23
N LEU A 99 14.93 -5.86 18.59
CA LEU A 99 13.96 -4.77 18.79
C LEU A 99 14.08 -4.04 20.14
N GLY A 100 14.96 -4.52 21.02
CA GLY A 100 15.17 -4.00 22.37
C GLY A 100 16.64 -3.87 22.76
N ARG A 101 17.55 -3.67 21.80
CA ARG A 101 18.98 -3.50 22.11
C ARG A 101 19.18 -2.21 22.91
N SER A 102 19.20 -2.33 24.22
CA SER A 102 19.43 -1.25 25.19
C SER A 102 20.85 -0.70 25.03
N GLY A 103 20.98 0.40 24.31
CA GLY A 103 22.15 1.26 24.42
C GLY A 103 22.14 2.00 25.76
N ASN A 104 23.28 2.55 26.18
CA ASN A 104 23.27 3.55 27.23
C ASN A 104 22.42 4.74 26.79
N GLY A 105 21.82 5.50 27.71
CA GLY A 105 20.93 6.63 27.37
C GLY A 105 21.55 7.74 26.51
N SER A 106 22.87 7.67 26.28
CA SER A 106 23.69 8.50 25.40
C SER A 106 23.83 7.99 23.95
N ASP A 107 23.56 6.72 23.68
CA ASP A 107 23.85 6.10 22.39
C ASP A 107 22.89 6.64 21.31
N PRO A 108 23.36 6.77 20.06
CA PRO A 108 22.48 7.04 18.92
C PRO A 108 21.36 6.00 18.83
N VAL A 109 20.21 6.42 18.30
CA VAL A 109 19.04 5.53 18.13
C VAL A 109 18.73 5.35 16.65
N LEU A 110 18.59 4.10 16.22
CA LEU A 110 17.92 3.73 14.99
C LEU A 110 16.43 3.51 15.23
N ARG A 111 15.63 4.48 14.80
CA ARG A 111 14.17 4.45 14.94
C ARG A 111 13.54 3.75 13.74
N VAL A 112 12.96 2.58 13.99
CA VAL A 112 12.32 1.78 12.95
C VAL A 112 10.83 2.11 12.89
N PHE A 113 10.32 2.43 11.70
CA PHE A 113 8.90 2.59 11.43
C PHE A 113 8.47 1.61 10.36
N VAL A 114 7.37 0.90 10.60
CA VAL A 114 6.76 0.01 9.61
C VAL A 114 5.65 0.75 8.88
N LEU A 115 5.71 0.80 7.56
CA LEU A 115 4.67 1.37 6.71
C LEU A 115 3.95 0.23 6.01
N ALA A 116 2.70 -0.04 6.38
CA ALA A 116 1.95 -1.18 5.87
C ALA A 116 0.60 -0.76 5.29
N GLY A 117 0.11 -1.55 4.34
CA GLY A 117 -1.20 -1.36 3.77
C GLY A 117 -1.33 -1.93 2.37
N GLN A 118 -2.30 -1.40 1.62
CA GLN A 118 -2.53 -1.85 0.24
C GLN A 118 -1.90 -0.92 -0.81
N SER A 119 -2.41 -0.97 -2.04
CA SER A 119 -1.95 -0.22 -3.20
C SER A 119 -1.68 1.28 -3.01
N ASN A 120 -2.44 2.00 -2.18
CA ASN A 120 -2.12 3.42 -1.91
C ASN A 120 -0.95 3.61 -0.95
N MET A 121 -0.66 2.64 -0.08
CA MET A 121 0.62 2.57 0.64
C MET A 121 1.76 2.19 -0.31
N VAL A 122 1.55 1.25 -1.27
CA VAL A 122 2.54 0.96 -2.34
C VAL A 122 2.95 2.25 -3.05
N GLY A 123 2.01 3.16 -3.29
CA GLY A 123 2.31 4.51 -3.72
C GLY A 123 2.35 4.64 -5.22
N HIS A 124 1.23 5.04 -5.81
CA HIS A 124 1.08 5.19 -7.25
C HIS A 124 1.07 6.65 -7.71
N GLY A 125 1.63 7.58 -6.94
CA GLY A 125 1.76 8.98 -7.34
C GLY A 125 2.79 9.08 -8.45
N MET A 126 2.50 9.76 -9.55
CA MET A 126 3.46 9.87 -10.65
C MET A 126 4.58 10.84 -10.31
N CYS A 127 5.81 10.40 -10.51
CA CYS A 127 6.98 11.25 -10.29
C CYS A 127 7.13 12.33 -11.35
N ASP A 128 6.93 11.98 -12.61
CA ASP A 128 7.02 12.90 -13.73
C ASP A 128 6.05 12.45 -14.83
N GLY A 129 5.73 13.36 -15.73
CA GLY A 129 4.86 13.12 -16.86
C GLY A 129 4.60 14.40 -17.64
N THR A 130 4.45 14.26 -18.95
CA THR A 130 4.14 15.36 -19.87
C THR A 130 2.87 15.02 -20.63
N ASP A 131 1.94 15.97 -20.73
CA ASP A 131 0.74 15.79 -21.55
C ASP A 131 1.14 15.78 -23.03
N PRO A 132 0.80 14.73 -23.78
CA PRO A 132 1.26 14.57 -25.16
C PRO A 132 0.66 15.59 -26.14
N ASN A 133 -0.45 16.24 -25.78
CA ASN A 133 -1.09 17.24 -26.64
C ASN A 133 -0.54 18.64 -26.39
N SER A 134 -0.31 19.02 -25.12
CA SER A 134 0.16 20.37 -24.77
C SER A 134 1.67 20.47 -24.62
N GLY A 135 2.38 19.35 -24.42
CA GLY A 135 3.80 19.33 -24.09
C GLY A 135 4.12 19.84 -22.68
N GLN A 136 3.10 20.15 -21.86
CA GLN A 136 3.28 20.66 -20.51
C GLN A 136 3.41 19.53 -19.49
N LYS A 137 4.14 19.79 -18.40
CA LYS A 137 4.18 18.88 -17.24
C LYS A 137 2.77 18.64 -16.71
N ILE A 138 2.46 17.39 -16.41
CA ILE A 138 1.15 16.97 -15.91
C ILE A 138 1.02 17.45 -14.45
N ASN A 139 -0.04 18.20 -14.17
CA ASN A 139 -0.39 18.63 -12.82
C ASN A 139 -0.58 17.42 -11.89
N GLY A 140 -0.13 17.55 -10.64
CA GLY A 140 -0.17 16.49 -9.65
C GLY A 140 0.97 15.47 -9.77
N THR A 141 1.89 15.61 -10.73
CA THR A 141 3.18 14.87 -10.69
C THR A 141 4.16 15.51 -9.71
N LEU A 142 5.12 14.75 -9.18
CA LEU A 142 6.09 15.29 -8.24
C LEU A 142 6.99 16.36 -8.89
N GLN A 143 7.40 16.17 -10.14
CA GLN A 143 8.15 17.18 -10.89
C GLN A 143 7.34 18.47 -11.07
N TRP A 144 6.04 18.36 -11.41
CA TRP A 144 5.18 19.55 -11.51
C TRP A 144 5.11 20.31 -10.17
N LEU A 145 5.05 19.61 -9.04
CA LEU A 145 5.05 20.24 -7.71
C LEU A 145 6.35 20.97 -7.40
N VAL A 146 7.49 20.39 -7.76
CA VAL A 146 8.80 21.07 -7.62
C VAL A 146 8.84 22.34 -8.44
N ASP A 147 8.39 22.28 -9.69
CA ASP A 147 8.45 23.40 -10.64
C ASP A 147 7.48 24.53 -10.26
N ASN A 148 6.27 24.19 -9.78
CA ASN A 148 5.17 25.14 -9.61
C ASN A 148 4.89 25.53 -8.15
N VAL A 149 5.34 24.71 -7.19
CA VAL A 149 5.16 24.96 -5.75
C VAL A 149 6.50 24.78 -5.00
N PRO A 150 7.59 25.46 -5.43
CA PRO A 150 8.94 25.22 -4.92
C PRO A 150 9.11 25.57 -3.44
N SER A 151 8.28 26.47 -2.89
CA SER A 151 8.29 26.79 -1.46
C SER A 151 7.96 25.58 -0.58
N GLN A 152 7.16 24.65 -1.10
CA GLN A 152 6.79 23.42 -0.40
C GLN A 152 7.66 22.24 -0.84
N TYR A 153 7.92 22.09 -2.14
CA TYR A 153 8.52 20.86 -2.69
C TYR A 153 9.90 21.04 -3.30
N GLY A 154 10.39 22.28 -3.44
CA GLY A 154 11.68 22.57 -4.09
C GLY A 154 12.88 21.88 -3.43
N HIS A 155 12.80 21.65 -2.12
CA HIS A 155 13.83 20.93 -1.36
C HIS A 155 13.97 19.45 -1.77
N LEU A 156 13.03 18.89 -2.53
CA LEU A 156 13.10 17.51 -3.03
C LEU A 156 14.04 17.36 -4.21
N GLN A 157 14.46 18.44 -4.85
CA GLN A 157 15.36 18.40 -6.01
C GLN A 157 16.52 19.39 -5.83
N ASN A 158 17.72 18.96 -6.19
CA ASN A 158 18.91 19.80 -6.23
C ASN A 158 19.58 19.65 -7.60
N ASN A 159 19.71 20.75 -8.34
CA ASN A 159 20.28 20.77 -9.70
C ASN A 159 19.67 19.71 -10.63
N GLY A 160 18.34 19.56 -10.61
CA GLY A 160 17.62 18.60 -11.44
C GLY A 160 17.66 17.15 -10.94
N ASN A 161 18.41 16.84 -9.88
CA ASN A 161 18.47 15.50 -9.30
C ASN A 161 17.62 15.40 -8.02
N TRP A 162 16.96 14.26 -7.82
CA TRP A 162 16.23 13.99 -6.58
C TRP A 162 17.17 13.97 -5.38
N THR A 163 16.83 14.71 -4.34
CA THR A 163 17.62 14.82 -3.12
C THR A 163 17.46 13.56 -2.27
N GLU A 164 18.58 13.01 -1.81
CA GLU A 164 18.60 11.91 -0.85
C GLU A 164 18.63 12.42 0.60
N MET A 165 17.81 11.82 1.47
CA MET A 165 17.83 12.06 2.91
C MET A 165 18.81 11.08 3.56
N THR A 166 19.98 11.55 3.94
CA THR A 166 21.09 10.71 4.44
C THR A 166 20.88 10.22 5.89
N ASP A 167 19.90 10.78 6.59
CA ASP A 167 19.49 10.46 7.96
C ASP A 167 18.21 9.61 8.01
N VAL A 168 17.62 9.30 6.85
CA VAL A 168 16.44 8.44 6.73
C VAL A 168 16.71 7.33 5.72
N TRP A 169 16.74 6.10 6.21
CA TRP A 169 16.79 4.90 5.37
C TRP A 169 15.40 4.37 5.09
N ILE A 170 15.29 3.66 3.98
CA ILE A 170 14.09 2.95 3.59
C ILE A 170 14.45 1.59 2.99
N ALA A 171 13.64 0.59 3.28
CA ALA A 171 13.62 -0.72 2.61
C ALA A 171 12.17 -1.07 2.25
N CYS A 172 11.95 -1.51 1.02
CA CYS A 172 10.63 -1.68 0.42
C CYS A 172 10.44 -3.08 -0.13
N ASN A 173 9.36 -3.69 0.31
CA ASN A 173 8.85 -4.94 -0.23
C ASN A 173 7.86 -4.62 -1.35
N ASP A 174 8.11 -5.17 -2.52
CA ASP A 174 7.26 -5.05 -3.71
C ASP A 174 7.02 -6.41 -4.40
N GLU A 175 7.41 -7.51 -3.75
CA GLU A 175 7.17 -8.88 -4.21
C GLU A 175 6.07 -9.56 -3.39
N ASP A 176 5.19 -10.27 -4.09
CA ASP A 176 3.99 -10.87 -3.50
C ASP A 176 4.34 -12.02 -2.54
N LEU A 177 3.94 -11.88 -1.26
CA LEU A 177 4.14 -12.86 -0.17
C LEU A 177 5.61 -13.23 0.17
N GLN A 178 6.59 -12.74 -0.58
CA GLN A 178 7.99 -12.96 -0.27
C GLN A 178 8.46 -11.90 0.72
N PRO A 179 9.07 -12.26 1.86
CA PRO A 179 9.51 -11.32 2.88
C PRO A 179 10.86 -10.64 2.52
N VAL A 180 11.03 -10.24 1.25
CA VAL A 180 12.29 -9.68 0.72
C VAL A 180 12.11 -8.20 0.43
N MET A 181 13.09 -7.38 0.81
CA MET A 181 13.15 -5.97 0.46
C MET A 181 14.00 -5.79 -0.81
N HIS A 182 13.38 -5.49 -1.96
CA HIS A 182 14.11 -5.38 -3.23
C HIS A 182 14.73 -4.01 -3.45
N ARG A 183 14.12 -2.97 -2.88
CA ARG A 183 14.60 -1.59 -2.97
C ARG A 183 14.94 -1.09 -1.59
N TYR A 184 16.16 -0.62 -1.41
CA TYR A 184 16.65 -0.10 -0.14
C TYR A 184 17.70 1.00 -0.37
N GLY A 185 17.96 1.80 0.66
CA GLY A 185 18.95 2.90 0.62
C GLY A 185 18.45 4.12 1.38
N ASN A 186 19.02 5.29 1.04
CA ASN A 186 18.53 6.56 1.55
C ASN A 186 17.13 6.84 0.98
N LEU A 187 16.25 7.41 1.81
CA LEU A 187 14.96 7.88 1.35
C LEU A 187 15.19 9.00 0.33
N ARG A 188 14.63 8.83 -0.85
CA ARG A 188 14.64 9.83 -1.91
C ARG A 188 13.34 9.72 -2.72
N PRO A 189 12.91 10.82 -3.37
CA PRO A 189 11.82 10.78 -4.31
C PRO A 189 11.93 9.62 -5.31
N CYS A 190 10.78 9.02 -5.65
CA CYS A 190 10.67 8.04 -6.74
C CYS A 190 11.38 6.70 -6.53
N HIS A 191 11.97 6.46 -5.36
CA HIS A 191 12.70 5.22 -5.07
C HIS A 191 11.76 4.07 -4.75
N CYS A 192 10.82 4.31 -3.84
CA CYS A 192 10.04 3.27 -3.17
C CYS A 192 8.54 3.33 -3.45
N GLY A 193 8.10 4.05 -4.49
CA GLY A 193 6.73 3.98 -5.01
C GLY A 193 6.58 2.95 -6.12
N GLY A 194 5.36 2.48 -6.31
CA GLY A 194 4.97 1.56 -7.39
C GLY A 194 5.31 0.09 -7.14
N ASP A 195 4.77 -0.76 -8.03
CA ASP A 195 5.00 -2.21 -8.02
C ASP A 195 6.47 -2.55 -8.36
N LEU A 196 6.85 -3.82 -8.23
CA LEU A 196 8.16 -4.33 -8.67
C LEU A 196 8.48 -3.88 -10.11
N ASN A 197 9.71 -3.44 -10.34
CA ASN A 197 10.21 -2.88 -11.62
C ASN A 197 9.62 -1.52 -12.03
N GLN A 198 9.04 -0.75 -11.10
CA GLN A 198 8.57 0.62 -11.34
C GLN A 198 9.41 1.70 -10.62
N GLU A 199 10.60 1.35 -10.15
CA GLU A 199 11.54 2.30 -9.55
C GLU A 199 11.78 3.51 -10.49
N GLY A 200 11.83 4.70 -9.91
CA GLY A 200 12.02 5.96 -10.61
C GLY A 200 10.74 6.59 -11.18
N SER A 201 9.62 5.85 -11.22
CA SER A 201 8.39 6.33 -11.87
C SER A 201 7.30 6.79 -10.91
N GLN A 202 7.28 6.27 -9.68
CA GLN A 202 6.20 6.49 -8.73
C GLN A 202 6.68 6.80 -7.32
N VAL A 203 5.83 7.50 -6.55
CA VAL A 203 6.03 7.87 -5.15
C VAL A 203 4.82 7.51 -4.33
N GLY A 204 5.02 7.15 -3.06
CA GLY A 204 3.96 6.92 -2.09
C GLY A 204 4.05 7.79 -0.83
N PRO A 205 3.25 7.43 0.19
CA PRO A 205 3.23 8.14 1.46
C PRO A 205 4.55 8.07 2.22
N GLU A 206 5.45 7.15 1.86
CA GLU A 206 6.76 7.02 2.49
C GLU A 206 7.60 8.28 2.41
N LEU A 207 7.46 9.06 1.32
CA LEU A 207 8.28 10.24 1.11
C LEU A 207 7.89 11.34 2.11
N GLY A 208 6.60 11.68 2.19
CA GLY A 208 6.10 12.68 3.14
C GLY A 208 6.22 12.22 4.60
N PHE A 209 5.94 10.94 4.87
CA PHE A 209 6.10 10.36 6.21
C PHE A 209 7.56 10.44 6.67
N GLY A 210 8.47 9.92 5.85
CA GLY A 210 9.90 9.85 6.13
C GLY A 210 10.54 11.21 6.32
N PHE A 211 10.18 12.19 5.48
CA PHE A 211 10.62 13.57 5.63
C PHE A 211 10.26 14.14 7.01
N ILE A 212 9.02 13.94 7.46
CA ILE A 212 8.55 14.45 8.74
C ILE A 212 9.22 13.75 9.92
N VAL A 213 9.29 12.42 9.92
CA VAL A 213 9.88 11.69 11.05
C VAL A 213 11.38 11.93 11.14
N GLY A 214 12.11 11.93 10.02
CA GLY A 214 13.55 12.23 10.00
C GLY A 214 13.84 13.62 10.56
N LYS A 215 13.18 14.64 9.99
CA LYS A 215 13.34 16.05 10.40
C LYS A 215 13.03 16.31 11.88
N LYS A 216 12.13 15.53 12.49
CA LYS A 216 11.63 15.79 13.86
C LYS A 216 12.23 14.89 14.93
N LEU A 217 12.71 13.70 14.57
CA LEU A 217 13.15 12.67 15.52
C LEU A 217 14.65 12.39 15.48
N ASN A 218 15.37 12.71 14.40
CA ASN A 218 16.83 12.66 14.38
C ASN A 218 17.40 13.90 15.08
N ARG A 219 17.60 13.81 16.39
CA ARG A 219 17.94 14.98 17.24
C ARG A 219 19.37 14.96 17.75
N ARG A 220 19.95 13.77 17.87
CA ARG A 220 21.33 13.57 18.30
C ARG A 220 22.18 13.25 17.08
N GLN A 221 23.46 13.58 17.19
CA GLN A 221 24.42 13.14 16.20
C GLN A 221 24.40 11.60 16.13
N GLY A 222 24.22 11.06 14.93
CA GLY A 222 24.15 9.62 14.69
C GLY A 222 22.74 9.02 14.77
N ASP A 223 21.73 9.75 15.26
CA ASP A 223 20.34 9.27 15.18
C ASP A 223 19.95 9.04 13.72
N LYS A 224 19.21 7.96 13.47
CA LYS A 224 18.71 7.62 12.15
C LYS A 224 17.28 7.11 12.22
N VAL A 225 16.58 7.25 11.11
CA VAL A 225 15.30 6.59 10.87
C VAL A 225 15.49 5.46 9.87
N LEU A 226 14.80 4.34 10.08
CA LEU A 226 14.59 3.29 9.09
C LEU A 226 13.11 3.10 8.84
N LEU A 227 12.70 3.22 7.58
CA LEU A 227 11.35 2.91 7.11
C LEU A 227 11.33 1.50 6.51
N LEU A 228 10.49 0.63 7.04
CA LEU A 228 10.23 -0.70 6.50
C LEU A 228 8.86 -0.70 5.84
N LYS A 229 8.84 -0.57 4.51
CA LYS A 229 7.60 -0.47 3.73
C LYS A 229 7.18 -1.85 3.25
N VAL A 230 6.07 -2.35 3.78
CA VAL A 230 5.50 -3.68 3.51
C VAL A 230 4.05 -3.54 3.04
N ALA A 231 3.88 -3.32 1.74
CA ALA A 231 2.58 -3.01 1.16
C ALA A 231 2.39 -3.69 -0.19
N TRP A 232 1.14 -4.07 -0.49
CA TRP A 232 0.82 -4.81 -1.72
C TRP A 232 -0.48 -4.36 -2.36
N GLY A 233 -0.54 -4.42 -3.69
CA GLY A 233 -1.75 -4.08 -4.44
C GLY A 233 -2.93 -5.00 -4.13
N GLY A 234 -4.13 -4.43 -3.97
CA GLY A 234 -5.39 -5.20 -3.95
C GLY A 234 -5.59 -6.09 -2.72
N LYS A 235 -5.03 -5.72 -1.56
CA LYS A 235 -5.18 -6.48 -0.31
C LYS A 235 -6.22 -5.89 0.63
N SER A 236 -6.98 -6.77 1.26
CA SER A 236 -8.00 -6.48 2.27
C SER A 236 -7.50 -6.72 3.68
N LEU A 237 -8.04 -6.00 4.66
CA LEU A 237 -7.85 -6.33 6.07
C LEU A 237 -8.66 -7.55 6.48
N ALA A 238 -9.86 -7.70 5.92
CA ALA A 238 -10.76 -8.78 6.22
C ALA A 238 -10.28 -10.16 5.74
N VAL A 239 -9.30 -10.27 4.83
CA VAL A 239 -8.74 -11.55 4.37
C VAL A 239 -7.22 -11.55 4.39
N ASP A 240 -6.59 -10.64 3.65
CA ASP A 240 -5.16 -10.71 3.33
C ASP A 240 -4.27 -10.34 4.52
N PHE A 241 -4.64 -9.28 5.25
CA PHE A 241 -3.98 -8.81 6.46
C PHE A 241 -4.71 -9.23 7.73
N ARG A 242 -5.59 -10.24 7.66
CA ARG A 242 -6.44 -10.61 8.79
C ARG A 242 -5.59 -11.02 9.99
N PRO A 243 -5.70 -10.34 11.14
CA PRO A 243 -4.87 -10.62 12.29
C PRO A 243 -5.44 -11.81 13.10
N PRO A 244 -4.59 -12.54 13.85
CA PRO A 244 -4.96 -13.76 14.58
C PRO A 244 -6.20 -13.66 15.47
N ARG A 245 -6.37 -12.56 16.22
CA ARG A 245 -7.52 -12.36 17.12
C ARG A 245 -8.85 -12.18 16.40
N SER A 246 -8.85 -12.04 15.07
CA SER A 246 -10.09 -11.89 14.31
C SER A 246 -10.83 -13.21 14.03
N GLY A 247 -10.36 -14.32 14.62
CA GLY A 247 -11.12 -15.57 14.77
C GLY A 247 -11.28 -16.44 13.52
N LYS A 248 -10.79 -15.99 12.36
CA LYS A 248 -10.70 -16.77 11.11
C LYS A 248 -9.24 -17.07 10.79
N GLU A 249 -8.99 -17.73 9.66
CA GLU A 249 -7.64 -17.97 9.14
C GLU A 249 -6.82 -16.68 9.10
N VAL A 250 -5.58 -16.73 9.61
CA VAL A 250 -4.64 -15.60 9.58
C VAL A 250 -4.34 -15.25 8.14
N GLY A 251 -4.39 -13.96 7.83
CA GLY A 251 -4.12 -13.49 6.48
C GLY A 251 -2.66 -13.69 6.10
N PRO A 252 -2.33 -14.21 4.90
CA PRO A 252 -0.95 -14.51 4.55
C PRO A 252 -0.06 -13.24 4.44
N TYR A 253 -0.65 -12.06 4.22
CA TYR A 253 0.09 -10.79 4.19
C TYR A 253 0.32 -10.21 5.59
N TYR A 254 -0.44 -10.65 6.59
CA TYR A 254 -0.10 -10.39 8.00
C TYR A 254 1.25 -11.03 8.34
N ASP A 255 1.38 -12.34 8.07
CA ASP A 255 2.62 -13.08 8.32
C ASP A 255 3.77 -12.59 7.44
N ALA A 256 3.51 -12.30 6.15
CA ALA A 256 4.54 -11.78 5.26
C ALA A 256 5.09 -10.42 5.74
N ALA A 257 4.23 -9.52 6.23
CA ALA A 257 4.66 -8.22 6.77
C ALA A 257 5.53 -8.39 8.02
N LEU A 258 5.13 -9.25 8.97
CA LEU A 258 5.93 -9.55 10.17
C LEU A 258 7.29 -10.16 9.80
N ASN A 259 7.28 -11.15 8.92
CA ASN A 259 8.51 -11.83 8.49
C ASN A 259 9.45 -10.87 7.77
N ALA A 260 8.95 -10.01 6.88
CA ALA A 260 9.76 -9.02 6.20
C ALA A 260 10.43 -8.05 7.18
N VAL A 261 9.71 -7.62 8.23
CA VAL A 261 10.27 -6.76 9.28
C VAL A 261 11.36 -7.49 10.05
N HIS A 262 11.08 -8.68 10.59
CA HIS A 262 12.06 -9.43 11.38
C HIS A 262 13.31 -9.81 10.57
N MET A 263 13.12 -10.29 9.34
CA MET A 263 14.23 -10.68 8.46
C MET A 263 15.09 -9.48 8.07
N THR A 264 14.49 -8.31 7.82
CA THR A 264 15.25 -7.10 7.50
C THR A 264 16.09 -6.64 8.68
N LEU A 265 15.51 -6.66 9.88
CA LEU A 265 16.21 -6.23 11.10
C LEU A 265 17.32 -7.21 11.50
N ALA A 266 17.11 -8.51 11.35
CA ALA A 266 18.13 -9.53 11.58
C ALA A 266 19.31 -9.44 10.58
N ASN A 267 19.06 -8.92 9.37
CA ASN A 267 20.06 -8.79 8.29
C ASN A 267 20.37 -7.34 7.94
N LEU A 268 20.30 -6.43 8.91
CA LEU A 268 20.35 -4.99 8.67
C LEU A 268 21.62 -4.55 7.92
N THR A 269 22.78 -5.13 8.22
CA THR A 269 24.06 -4.85 7.56
C THR A 269 24.12 -5.34 6.11
N ALA A 270 23.31 -6.33 5.72
CA ALA A 270 23.22 -6.79 4.34
C ALA A 270 22.45 -5.77 3.47
N TYR A 271 21.42 -5.13 4.05
CA TYR A 271 20.65 -4.09 3.38
C TYR A 271 21.33 -2.72 3.42
N PHE A 272 22.04 -2.42 4.51
CA PHE A 272 22.69 -1.13 4.73
C PHE A 272 24.16 -1.34 5.12
N PRO A 273 25.06 -1.71 4.19
CA PRO A 273 26.44 -2.07 4.53
C PRO A 273 27.28 -0.91 5.08
N SER A 274 26.86 0.33 4.86
CA SER A 274 27.51 1.53 5.40
C SER A 274 27.03 1.91 6.81
N ILE A 275 26.20 1.06 7.44
CA ILE A 275 25.66 1.30 8.77
C ILE A 275 26.74 1.20 9.86
N ASP A 276 26.96 2.29 10.59
CA ASP A 276 27.70 2.22 11.85
C ASP A 276 26.81 1.51 12.87
N THR A 277 27.21 0.34 13.37
CA THR A 277 26.38 -0.48 14.27
C THR A 277 26.36 0.02 15.71
N ASN A 278 26.98 1.17 16.00
CA ASN A 278 26.96 1.82 17.31
C ASN A 278 25.65 2.61 17.56
N PHE A 279 24.52 1.92 17.53
CA PHE A 279 23.21 2.45 17.95
C PHE A 279 22.38 1.41 18.69
N SER A 280 21.40 1.91 19.42
CA SER A 280 20.25 1.12 19.87
C SER A 280 19.20 1.04 18.76
N VAL A 281 18.51 -0.09 18.62
CA VAL A 281 17.41 -0.25 17.65
C VAL A 281 16.10 -0.16 18.42
N LYS A 282 15.19 0.70 17.97
CA LYS A 282 13.86 0.86 18.58
C LYS A 282 12.77 0.84 17.50
N LEU A 283 11.87 -0.16 17.58
CA LEU A 283 10.60 -0.09 16.84
C LEU A 283 9.76 1.05 17.41
N SER A 284 9.69 2.14 16.65
CA SER A 284 9.16 3.42 17.10
C SER A 284 7.74 3.68 16.61
N GLY A 285 7.24 2.93 15.63
CA GLY A 285 5.84 3.03 15.24
C GLY A 285 5.43 2.22 14.02
N PHE A 286 4.13 2.15 13.82
CA PHE A 286 3.47 1.50 12.69
C PHE A 286 2.53 2.49 11.99
N ALA A 287 2.66 2.64 10.68
CA ALA A 287 1.80 3.48 9.86
C ALA A 287 0.93 2.60 8.95
N TRP A 288 -0.38 2.79 9.02
CA TRP A 288 -1.37 2.01 8.29
C TRP A 288 -2.12 2.87 7.27
N HIS A 289 -2.09 2.48 6.00
CA HIS A 289 -2.93 3.11 4.96
C HIS A 289 -3.54 2.05 4.03
N GLN A 290 -4.78 1.70 4.34
CA GLN A 290 -5.55 0.65 3.66
C GLN A 290 -7.05 0.94 3.82
N GLY A 291 -7.91 0.28 3.05
CA GLY A 291 -9.36 0.28 3.33
C GLY A 291 -10.25 0.13 2.10
N TRP A 292 -9.72 0.46 0.90
CA TRP A 292 -10.50 0.38 -0.32
C TRP A 292 -11.02 -1.04 -0.58
N ASN A 293 -10.22 -2.10 -0.45
CA ASN A 293 -10.73 -3.42 -0.79
C ASN A 293 -11.81 -3.93 0.19
N ASP A 294 -11.76 -3.55 1.46
CA ASP A 294 -12.78 -3.91 2.43
C ASP A 294 -14.10 -3.16 2.18
N GLY A 295 -14.04 -1.91 1.73
CA GLY A 295 -15.24 -1.16 1.33
C GLY A 295 -15.95 -1.68 0.07
N CYS A 296 -15.33 -2.64 -0.65
CA CYS A 296 -15.94 -3.28 -1.81
C CYS A 296 -16.96 -4.37 -1.45
N ASP A 297 -16.93 -4.86 -0.21
CA ASP A 297 -17.81 -5.93 0.28
C ASP A 297 -18.48 -5.52 1.59
N ALA A 298 -19.79 -5.76 1.72
CA ALA A 298 -20.57 -5.28 2.87
C ALA A 298 -20.15 -5.99 4.17
N GLN A 299 -19.82 -7.28 4.09
CA GLN A 299 -19.36 -8.04 5.24
C GLN A 299 -17.95 -7.60 5.64
N MET A 300 -17.04 -7.43 4.68
CA MET A 300 -15.68 -6.93 4.97
C MET A 300 -15.72 -5.53 5.58
N THR A 301 -16.61 -4.66 5.09
CA THR A 301 -16.83 -3.32 5.66
C THR A 301 -17.30 -3.40 7.12
N ALA A 302 -18.29 -4.25 7.41
CA ALA A 302 -18.83 -4.41 8.75
C ALA A 302 -17.80 -4.97 9.75
N GLU A 303 -16.88 -5.83 9.28
CA GLU A 303 -15.82 -6.43 10.12
C GLU A 303 -14.61 -5.50 10.30
N TYR A 304 -14.50 -4.39 9.56
CA TYR A 304 -13.27 -3.60 9.47
C TYR A 304 -12.78 -3.02 10.81
N GLU A 305 -13.68 -2.42 11.58
CA GLU A 305 -13.33 -1.81 12.87
C GLU A 305 -12.76 -2.86 13.84
N PHE A 306 -13.44 -4.02 13.93
CA PHE A 306 -13.03 -5.14 14.76
C PHE A 306 -11.67 -5.68 14.33
N ASN A 307 -11.48 -5.91 13.03
CA ASN A 307 -10.23 -6.42 12.49
C ASN A 307 -9.07 -5.42 12.68
N LEU A 308 -9.31 -4.11 12.53
CA LEU A 308 -8.26 -3.10 12.70
C LEU A 308 -7.84 -2.96 14.17
N ALA A 309 -8.78 -2.99 15.11
CA ALA A 309 -8.45 -3.03 16.54
C ALA A 309 -7.62 -4.28 16.89
N ASN A 310 -7.96 -5.45 16.33
CA ASN A 310 -7.21 -6.67 16.53
C ASN A 310 -5.83 -6.64 15.87
N LEU A 311 -5.70 -6.01 14.69
CA LEU A 311 -4.42 -5.83 14.00
C LEU A 311 -3.44 -5.11 14.92
N ILE A 312 -3.87 -4.01 15.53
CA ILE A 312 -3.03 -3.24 16.46
C ILE A 312 -2.63 -4.07 17.68
N ARG A 313 -3.58 -4.81 18.28
CA ARG A 313 -3.30 -5.65 19.45
C ARG A 313 -2.31 -6.78 19.13
N ASP A 314 -2.48 -7.44 17.99
CA ASP A 314 -1.63 -8.57 17.60
C ASP A 314 -0.25 -8.10 17.15
N LEU A 315 -0.13 -7.00 16.41
CA LEU A 315 1.18 -6.41 16.08
C LEU A 315 1.96 -6.03 17.34
N ARG A 316 1.30 -5.48 18.37
CA ARG A 316 1.95 -5.16 19.65
C ARG A 316 2.47 -6.39 20.38
N VAL A 317 1.78 -7.52 20.27
CA VAL A 317 2.24 -8.79 20.84
C VAL A 317 3.37 -9.38 20.02
N ASP A 318 3.19 -9.49 18.70
CA ASP A 318 4.14 -10.16 17.82
C ASP A 318 5.48 -9.39 17.72
N PHE A 319 5.45 -8.06 17.86
CA PHE A 319 6.66 -7.22 17.94
C PHE A 319 7.19 -6.99 19.37
N ASP A 320 6.56 -7.56 20.41
CA ASP A 320 6.88 -7.29 21.81
C ASP A 320 6.95 -5.78 22.15
N ALA A 321 5.96 -5.03 21.65
CA ALA A 321 5.90 -3.58 21.74
C ALA A 321 4.51 -3.14 22.25
N PRO A 322 4.19 -3.34 23.55
CA PRO A 322 2.84 -3.16 24.09
C PRO A 322 2.28 -1.74 23.94
N ASN A 323 3.14 -0.74 23.78
CA ASN A 323 2.76 0.66 23.62
C ASN A 323 3.03 1.22 22.21
N LEU A 324 3.33 0.37 21.22
CA LEU A 324 3.73 0.78 19.87
C LEU A 324 2.78 1.86 19.33
N PRO A 325 3.31 3.05 18.99
CA PRO A 325 2.55 4.09 18.31
C PRO A 325 2.00 3.62 16.96
N VAL A 326 0.71 3.85 16.71
CA VAL A 326 0.06 3.50 15.43
C VAL A 326 -0.59 4.72 14.81
N SER A 327 -0.15 5.10 13.60
CA SER A 327 -0.77 6.18 12.82
C SER A 327 -1.56 5.60 11.66
N ILE A 328 -2.85 5.94 11.55
CA ILE A 328 -3.76 5.45 10.53
C ILE A 328 -4.12 6.60 9.59
N GLY A 329 -3.66 6.55 8.34
CA GLY A 329 -4.17 7.42 7.28
C GLY A 329 -5.52 6.88 6.81
N VAL A 330 -6.61 7.59 7.07
CA VAL A 330 -7.94 7.09 6.67
C VAL A 330 -8.01 6.88 5.16
N SER A 331 -8.87 5.97 4.70
CA SER A 331 -9.05 5.62 3.28
C SER A 331 -9.86 6.69 2.53
N GLY A 332 -9.38 7.94 2.56
CA GLY A 332 -10.12 9.14 2.15
C GLY A 332 -10.15 9.44 0.65
N MET A 333 -9.59 8.58 -0.21
CA MET A 333 -9.54 8.82 -1.67
C MET A 333 -10.93 8.82 -2.34
N ALA A 334 -11.98 8.34 -1.67
CA ALA A 334 -13.37 8.48 -2.12
C ALA A 334 -14.05 9.80 -1.68
N GLY A 335 -13.31 10.70 -1.01
CA GLY A 335 -13.85 11.96 -0.48
C GLY A 335 -14.89 11.75 0.61
N TYR A 336 -15.94 12.57 0.60
CA TYR A 336 -17.02 12.60 1.62
C TYR A 336 -18.30 11.89 1.18
N SER A 337 -18.27 11.15 0.07
CA SER A 337 -19.44 10.47 -0.48
C SER A 337 -19.95 9.38 0.49
N PRO A 338 -21.26 9.35 0.80
CA PRO A 338 -21.81 8.36 1.73
C PRO A 338 -21.71 6.93 1.17
N GLY A 339 -21.74 5.95 2.07
CA GLY A 339 -21.68 4.52 1.75
C GLY A 339 -20.44 3.85 2.31
N ARG A 340 -20.16 2.62 1.86
CA ARG A 340 -19.14 1.74 2.47
C ARG A 340 -17.75 2.34 2.55
N ARG A 341 -17.36 3.22 1.61
CA ARG A 341 -16.08 3.95 1.66
C ARG A 341 -16.01 4.86 2.89
N THR A 342 -17.07 5.60 3.16
CA THR A 342 -17.19 6.44 4.37
C THR A 342 -17.34 5.57 5.62
N ASP A 343 -17.99 4.40 5.55
CA ASP A 343 -18.06 3.48 6.71
C ASP A 343 -16.69 2.95 7.11
N ILE A 344 -15.80 2.64 6.15
CA ILE A 344 -14.40 2.29 6.43
C ILE A 344 -13.67 3.45 7.12
N VAL A 345 -13.84 4.68 6.63
CA VAL A 345 -13.24 5.88 7.26
C VAL A 345 -13.74 6.07 8.69
N ASN A 346 -15.04 5.85 8.92
CA ASN A 346 -15.65 5.93 10.25
C ASN A 346 -15.07 4.86 11.20
N ALA A 347 -14.92 3.62 10.72
CA ALA A 347 -14.27 2.54 11.47
C ALA A 347 -12.82 2.88 11.84
N GLN A 348 -12.07 3.49 10.92
CA GLN A 348 -10.69 3.94 11.19
C GLN A 348 -10.63 5.01 12.26
N PHE A 349 -11.53 6.01 12.25
CA PHE A 349 -11.63 6.97 13.34
C PHE A 349 -12.11 6.35 14.65
N ALA A 350 -13.02 5.39 14.59
CA ALA A 350 -13.56 4.71 15.77
C ALA A 350 -12.45 3.97 16.53
N VAL A 351 -11.53 3.29 15.86
CA VAL A 351 -10.39 2.61 16.50
C VAL A 351 -9.48 3.60 17.26
N ALA A 352 -9.29 4.82 16.75
CA ALA A 352 -8.50 5.85 17.44
C ALA A 352 -9.28 6.63 18.52
N ASN A 353 -10.57 6.35 18.70
CA ASN A 353 -11.40 7.05 19.69
C ASN A 353 -11.07 6.56 21.10
N ARG A 354 -10.45 7.41 21.92
CA ARG A 354 -10.04 7.11 23.30
C ARG A 354 -11.17 6.72 24.27
N THR A 355 -12.43 7.07 23.96
CA THR A 355 -13.57 6.69 24.80
C THR A 355 -14.05 5.29 24.44
N LYS A 356 -14.02 4.94 23.15
CA LYS A 356 -14.40 3.62 22.65
C LYS A 356 -13.31 2.58 22.87
N TYR A 357 -12.04 2.97 22.68
CA TYR A 357 -10.84 2.15 22.86
C TYR A 357 -9.86 2.86 23.80
N PRO A 358 -10.10 2.85 25.13
CA PRO A 358 -9.22 3.50 26.10
C PRO A 358 -7.79 2.93 26.12
N GLU A 359 -7.59 1.66 25.73
CA GLU A 359 -6.28 1.04 25.61
C GLU A 359 -5.41 1.61 24.48
N PHE A 360 -6.02 2.36 23.57
CA PHE A 360 -5.36 3.03 22.45
C PHE A 360 -5.14 4.53 22.69
N ALA A 361 -5.57 5.04 23.85
CA ALA A 361 -5.47 6.45 24.18
C ALA A 361 -4.02 6.91 24.21
N GLY A 362 -3.70 7.82 23.28
CA GLY A 362 -2.40 8.50 23.24
C GLY A 362 -1.30 7.79 22.45
N ASN A 363 -1.54 6.58 21.96
CA ASN A 363 -0.61 5.85 21.08
C ASN A 363 -1.27 5.19 19.85
N VAL A 364 -2.54 5.50 19.56
CA VAL A 364 -3.15 5.28 18.25
C VAL A 364 -3.81 6.59 17.80
N ALA A 365 -3.58 6.98 16.55
CA ALA A 365 -4.18 8.17 15.96
C ALA A 365 -4.63 7.88 14.53
N SER A 366 -5.82 8.37 14.17
CA SER A 366 -6.31 8.38 12.79
C SER A 366 -6.25 9.81 12.26
N VAL A 367 -5.67 9.99 11.08
CA VAL A 367 -5.51 11.30 10.44
C VAL A 367 -6.51 11.45 9.30
N GLU A 368 -7.15 12.61 9.24
CA GLU A 368 -8.08 12.96 8.16
C GLU A 368 -7.32 13.16 6.85
N THR A 369 -7.70 12.41 5.81
CA THR A 369 -7.04 12.45 4.50
C THR A 369 -8.00 12.81 3.37
N ARG A 370 -9.32 12.88 3.60
CA ARG A 370 -10.32 13.14 2.54
C ARG A 370 -10.08 14.47 1.81
N ASN A 371 -9.55 15.47 2.51
CA ASN A 371 -9.19 16.77 1.94
C ASN A 371 -7.94 16.76 1.05
N TYR A 372 -7.24 15.63 0.96
CA TYR A 372 -6.08 15.47 0.09
C TYR A 372 -6.45 14.91 -1.27
N LEU A 373 -7.71 14.52 -1.50
CA LEU A 373 -8.16 14.14 -2.83
C LEU A 373 -8.05 15.36 -3.75
N ARG A 374 -7.32 15.18 -4.84
CA ARG A 374 -7.33 16.10 -5.97
C ARG A 374 -8.24 15.51 -7.03
N GLU A 375 -9.10 16.35 -7.60
CA GLU A 375 -9.93 15.96 -8.74
C GLU A 375 -9.07 15.35 -9.86
N PRO A 376 -9.65 14.54 -10.76
CA PRO A 376 -8.96 14.07 -11.96
C PRO A 376 -8.44 15.22 -12.85
N LYS A 377 -8.14 14.92 -14.12
CA LYS A 377 -7.73 15.96 -15.07
C LYS A 377 -8.65 17.20 -15.00
N PRO A 378 -8.08 18.42 -14.92
CA PRO A 378 -6.69 18.76 -15.17
C PRO A 378 -5.77 18.79 -13.93
N HIS A 379 -6.22 18.36 -12.75
CA HIS A 379 -5.48 18.52 -11.49
C HIS A 379 -4.65 17.29 -11.08
N SER A 380 -4.91 16.15 -11.70
CA SER A 380 -4.22 14.90 -11.43
C SER A 380 -3.84 14.15 -12.70
N PRO A 381 -2.84 13.25 -12.64
CA PRO A 381 -2.42 12.49 -13.81
C PRO A 381 -3.45 11.49 -14.36
N SER A 382 -4.32 10.95 -13.51
CA SER A 382 -5.35 9.98 -13.90
C SER A 382 -6.73 10.30 -13.28
N ASP A 383 -7.68 9.41 -13.53
CA ASP A 383 -9.03 9.36 -12.96
C ASP A 383 -9.27 8.05 -12.18
N PHE A 384 -8.18 7.40 -11.72
CA PHE A 384 -8.27 6.17 -10.94
C PHE A 384 -8.71 6.48 -9.51
N ASP A 385 -10.02 6.50 -9.29
CA ASP A 385 -10.70 6.81 -8.02
C ASP A 385 -10.35 5.88 -6.84
N TYR A 386 -9.95 4.65 -7.14
CA TYR A 386 -9.41 3.68 -6.16
C TYR A 386 -7.98 3.99 -5.74
N HIS A 387 -7.32 4.88 -6.48
CA HIS A 387 -6.09 5.55 -6.11
C HIS A 387 -6.35 7.02 -5.82
N TRP A 388 -5.31 7.72 -5.41
CA TRP A 388 -5.35 9.17 -5.33
C TRP A 388 -5.21 9.81 -6.72
N ASN A 389 -5.90 9.31 -7.76
CA ASN A 389 -5.78 9.79 -9.15
C ASN A 389 -4.34 9.85 -9.68
N ASN A 390 -3.47 8.96 -9.20
CA ASN A 390 -2.02 8.98 -9.42
C ASN A 390 -1.34 10.33 -9.04
N ASN A 391 -1.96 11.11 -8.17
CA ASN A 391 -1.50 12.41 -7.71
C ASN A 391 -0.44 12.26 -6.60
N ALA A 392 0.77 12.74 -6.87
CA ALA A 392 1.90 12.70 -5.95
C ALA A 392 1.70 13.63 -4.74
N GLU A 393 1.03 14.77 -4.91
CA GLU A 393 0.73 15.71 -3.81
C GLU A 393 -0.14 15.03 -2.76
N SER A 394 -1.17 14.31 -3.20
CA SER A 394 -2.11 13.61 -2.33
C SER A 394 -1.38 12.58 -1.45
N LEU A 395 -0.50 11.78 -2.05
CA LEU A 395 0.28 10.77 -1.32
C LEU A 395 1.31 11.40 -0.39
N TRP A 396 1.98 12.48 -0.81
CA TRP A 396 2.84 13.26 0.09
C TRP A 396 2.06 13.74 1.31
N LEU A 397 0.89 14.36 1.12
CA LEU A 397 0.07 14.92 2.21
C LEU A 397 -0.44 13.83 3.15
N VAL A 398 -0.86 12.67 2.62
CA VAL A 398 -1.22 11.50 3.43
C VAL A 398 -0.04 11.06 4.30
N GLY A 399 1.15 10.93 3.70
CA GLY A 399 2.38 10.59 4.40
C GLY A 399 2.75 11.61 5.48
N GLU A 400 2.70 12.89 5.13
CA GLU A 400 3.01 14.01 6.01
C GLU A 400 2.09 14.04 7.24
N ALA A 401 0.77 13.87 7.03
CA ALA A 401 -0.21 13.82 8.09
C ALA A 401 0.04 12.64 9.05
N MET A 402 0.26 11.44 8.51
CA MET A 402 0.61 10.27 9.32
C MET A 402 1.92 10.49 10.08
N GLY A 403 2.93 11.09 9.44
CA GLY A 403 4.22 11.40 10.06
C GLY A 403 4.07 12.39 11.22
N LYS A 404 3.25 13.43 11.07
CA LYS A 404 2.99 14.42 12.13
C LYS A 404 2.34 13.77 13.34
N ALA A 405 1.31 12.94 13.14
CA ALA A 405 0.66 12.20 14.22
C ALA A 405 1.63 11.22 14.90
N MET A 406 2.44 10.51 14.11
CA MET A 406 3.47 9.59 14.62
C MET A 406 4.48 10.30 15.52
N VAL A 407 5.03 11.42 15.06
CA VAL A 407 5.97 12.24 15.85
C VAL A 407 5.34 12.64 17.18
N GLU A 408 4.09 13.10 17.21
CA GLU A 408 3.44 13.48 18.46
C GLU A 408 3.40 12.32 19.47
N MET A 409 3.04 11.12 19.01
CA MET A 409 2.94 9.91 19.85
C MET A 409 4.30 9.44 20.34
N VAL A 410 5.31 9.38 19.46
CA VAL A 410 6.68 8.99 19.84
C VAL A 410 7.24 9.94 20.90
N LEU A 411 7.06 11.25 20.73
CA LEU A 411 7.55 12.23 21.69
C LEU A 411 6.77 12.21 23.01
N ARG A 412 5.49 11.85 22.97
CA ARG A 412 4.70 11.64 24.19
C ARG A 412 5.22 10.44 24.96
N GLU A 413 5.52 9.33 24.28
CA GLU A 413 6.13 8.15 24.88
C GLU A 413 7.47 8.50 25.53
N GLU A 414 8.39 9.15 24.83
CA GLU A 414 9.69 9.54 25.38
C GLU A 414 9.57 10.42 26.62
N ARG A 415 8.64 11.37 26.63
CA ARG A 415 8.36 12.20 27.82
C ARG A 415 7.73 11.43 28.97
N ARG A 416 7.01 10.34 28.71
CA ARG A 416 6.46 9.47 29.75
C ARG A 416 7.57 8.62 30.35
N ASP A 417 8.40 8.03 29.51
CA ASP A 417 9.50 7.16 29.93
C ASP A 417 10.52 7.95 30.77
N ALA A 418 10.87 9.17 30.34
CA ALA A 418 11.76 10.06 31.09
C ALA A 418 11.21 10.52 32.45
N ARG A 419 9.87 10.62 32.60
CA ARG A 419 9.24 10.94 33.88
C ARG A 419 9.13 9.73 34.79
N GLY A 420 8.91 8.55 34.21
CA GLY A 420 8.92 7.28 34.95
C GLY A 420 10.27 7.05 35.60
N THR A 421 11.37 7.18 34.85
CA THR A 421 12.73 7.00 35.38
C THR A 421 13.07 7.98 36.50
N ALA A 422 12.71 9.26 36.35
CA ALA A 422 12.96 10.29 37.37
C ALA A 422 12.15 10.11 38.68
N ALA A 423 11.06 9.34 38.66
CA ALA A 423 10.25 9.07 39.86
C ALA A 423 10.79 7.87 40.68
N PHE A 424 11.68 7.06 40.11
CA PHE A 424 12.30 5.90 40.76
C PHE A 424 13.77 6.13 41.17
N SER A 425 14.39 7.22 40.69
CA SER A 425 15.68 7.73 41.16
C SER A 425 15.50 8.71 42.31
#